data_AF-A0A1Q5THR8-F1
#
_entry.id   AF-A0A1Q5THR8-F1
#
_cell.length_a   1.000
_cell.length_b   1.000
_cell.length_c   1.000
_cell.angle_alpha   90.00
_cell.angle_beta   90.00
_cell.angle_gamma   90.00
#
_symmetry.space_group_name_H-M   'P 1'
#
loop_
_entity.id
_entity.type
_entity.pdbx_description
1 polymer ?
#
loop_
_entity_poly.entity_id
_entity_poly.type
_entity_poly.pdbx_seq_one_letter_code
_entity_poly.pdbx_strand_id
1 'polypeptide(L)'
;MNAIERLRKAVVSDLMSLGTIQTVWPHWSSTIKKLCKESSITGTELQNIGNHLFDIFKSTSKGRGQSEVSGGGVAWEALVCWYLNLCLLGSRTVIIKAKQVNIPTCIRYAISVNYGNFPSNTESDLLAVTFPVNSDLQKTFTGDHKEMMKMINQVVENQFTETELGIIQCKTNWNDNAQIPMLWDLIYASNSFSSGATVGSNGFSHKRLKKFTYSFVTVPTVKPESFKPTTTAVMRVKYLSGGNYWGLKSKLGIASNLFDIIQKNFATSHREYPNGWHLAVAEEIMKMKLNDNYFKL
;
A
#
# COMPACT_ATOMS: atom_id res chain seq x y z
N MET A 1 -19.69 -6.58 9.04
CA MET A 1 -18.25 -6.37 8.76
C MET A 1 -17.49 -6.32 10.07
N ASN A 2 -16.31 -6.93 10.12
CA ASN A 2 -15.41 -6.86 11.27
C ASN A 2 -14.65 -5.52 11.30
N ALA A 3 -13.81 -5.29 12.32
CA ALA A 3 -13.09 -4.03 12.49
C ALA A 3 -12.10 -3.74 11.34
N ILE A 4 -11.41 -4.77 10.86
CA ILE A 4 -10.41 -4.63 9.77
C ILE A 4 -11.10 -4.24 8.45
N GLU A 5 -12.19 -4.92 8.08
CA GLU A 5 -12.96 -4.58 6.88
C GLU A 5 -13.58 -3.19 6.97
N ARG A 6 -14.03 -2.77 8.16
CA ARG A 6 -14.52 -1.40 8.38
C ARG A 6 -13.43 -0.36 8.21
N LEU A 7 -12.22 -0.62 8.73
CA LEU A 7 -11.06 0.25 8.49
C LEU A 7 -10.72 0.33 6.99
N ARG A 8 -10.69 -0.80 6.28
CA ARG A 8 -10.47 -0.82 4.82
C ARG A 8 -11.52 0.01 4.09
N LYS A 9 -12.80 -0.15 4.43
CA LYS A 9 -13.89 0.66 3.88
C LYS A 9 -13.67 2.15 4.14
N ALA A 10 -13.31 2.54 5.36
CA ALA A 10 -13.03 3.93 5.70
C ALA A 10 -11.87 4.50 4.87
N VAL A 11 -10.76 3.76 4.78
CA VAL A 11 -9.57 4.16 4.00
C VAL A 11 -9.88 4.30 2.51
N VAL A 12 -10.56 3.31 1.91
CA VAL A 12 -10.91 3.35 0.49
C VAL A 12 -11.96 4.43 0.22
N SER A 13 -12.92 4.63 1.10
CA SER A 13 -13.93 5.69 0.95
C SER A 13 -13.30 7.09 1.04
N ASP A 14 -12.39 7.30 1.99
CA ASP A 14 -11.56 8.51 2.10
C ASP A 14 -10.78 8.74 0.80
N LEU A 15 -10.16 7.69 0.26
CA LEU A 15 -9.43 7.75 -0.99
C LEU A 15 -10.31 8.16 -2.18
N MET A 16 -11.50 7.55 -2.29
CA MET A 16 -12.49 7.84 -3.33
C MET A 16 -13.14 9.23 -3.21
N SER A 17 -12.96 9.90 -2.06
CA SER A 17 -13.42 11.27 -1.80
C SER A 17 -12.42 12.34 -2.24
N LEU A 18 -11.16 11.97 -2.53
CA LEU A 18 -10.14 12.91 -2.97
C LEU A 18 -10.55 13.56 -4.31
N GLY A 19 -10.47 14.89 -4.39
CA GLY A 19 -10.84 15.63 -5.61
C GLY A 19 -10.10 15.13 -6.86
N THR A 20 -8.80 14.86 -6.75
CA THR A 20 -8.00 14.24 -7.82
C THR A 20 -8.60 12.91 -8.29
N ILE A 21 -9.07 12.07 -7.37
CA ILE A 21 -9.66 10.77 -7.70
C ILE A 21 -11.04 10.93 -8.30
N GLN A 22 -11.88 11.81 -7.78
CA GLN A 22 -13.19 12.09 -8.37
C GLN A 22 -13.09 12.53 -9.83
N THR A 23 -12.04 13.27 -10.20
CA THR A 23 -11.79 13.68 -11.59
C THR A 23 -11.37 12.52 -12.50
N VAL A 24 -10.44 11.66 -12.06
CA VAL A 24 -9.87 10.60 -12.92
C VAL A 24 -10.67 9.29 -12.91
N TRP A 25 -11.39 9.00 -11.81
CA TRP A 25 -12.08 7.73 -11.59
C TRP A 25 -13.08 7.33 -12.68
N PRO A 26 -13.89 8.23 -13.27
CA PRO A 26 -14.81 7.83 -14.35
C PRO A 26 -14.09 7.19 -15.55
N HIS A 27 -12.88 7.62 -15.85
CA HIS A 27 -12.06 7.06 -16.94
C HIS A 27 -11.39 5.75 -16.52
N TRP A 28 -10.84 5.71 -15.30
CA TRP A 28 -10.18 4.51 -14.78
C TRP A 28 -11.16 3.36 -14.57
N SER A 29 -12.32 3.62 -13.97
CA SER A 29 -13.38 2.62 -13.79
C SER A 29 -13.86 2.04 -15.12
N SER A 30 -14.03 2.87 -16.16
CA SER A 30 -14.35 2.40 -17.51
C SER A 30 -13.28 1.46 -18.06
N THR A 31 -11.99 1.79 -17.84
CA THR A 31 -10.87 0.96 -18.27
C THR A 31 -10.80 -0.35 -17.49
N ILE A 32 -10.96 -0.30 -16.17
CA ILE A 32 -10.98 -1.47 -15.27
C ILE A 32 -12.12 -2.42 -15.64
N LYS A 33 -13.32 -1.89 -15.91
CA LYS A 33 -14.48 -2.69 -16.35
C LYS A 33 -14.25 -3.41 -17.67
N LYS A 34 -13.42 -2.87 -18.57
CA LYS A 34 -13.04 -3.57 -19.80
C LYS A 34 -12.04 -4.72 -19.56
N LEU A 35 -11.31 -4.68 -18.46
CA LEU A 35 -10.31 -5.70 -18.08
C LEU A 35 -10.91 -6.88 -17.30
N CYS A 36 -12.14 -6.75 -16.81
CA CYS A 36 -12.81 -7.73 -15.95
C CYS A 36 -14.20 -8.05 -16.49
N LYS A 37 -14.70 -9.26 -16.24
CA LYS A 37 -16.11 -9.60 -16.44
C LYS A 37 -16.91 -8.94 -15.31
N GLU A 38 -17.98 -8.21 -15.67
CA GLU A 38 -18.73 -7.40 -14.69
C GLU A 38 -19.32 -8.21 -13.53
N SER A 39 -19.69 -9.47 -13.79
CA SER A 39 -20.42 -10.34 -12.86
C SER A 39 -19.57 -10.93 -11.73
N SER A 40 -18.26 -11.11 -11.90
CA SER A 40 -17.37 -11.73 -10.91
C SER A 40 -15.93 -11.36 -11.23
N ILE A 41 -15.27 -10.57 -10.36
CA ILE A 41 -13.84 -10.28 -10.49
C ILE A 41 -13.06 -11.39 -9.77
N THR A 42 -12.38 -12.21 -10.55
CA THR A 42 -11.56 -13.34 -10.12
C THR A 42 -10.13 -12.92 -9.78
N GLY A 43 -9.37 -13.78 -9.11
CA GLY A 43 -7.95 -13.55 -8.85
C GLY A 43 -7.12 -13.32 -10.13
N THR A 44 -7.47 -13.99 -11.23
CA THR A 44 -6.83 -13.79 -12.54
C THR A 44 -7.10 -12.39 -13.10
N GLU A 45 -8.31 -11.88 -12.93
CA GLU A 45 -8.67 -10.52 -13.36
C GLU A 45 -8.02 -9.45 -12.48
N LEU A 46 -7.84 -9.71 -11.19
CA LEU A 46 -7.03 -8.84 -10.32
C LEU A 46 -5.57 -8.78 -10.77
N GLN A 47 -4.97 -9.92 -11.14
CA GLN A 47 -3.63 -9.93 -11.73
C GLN A 47 -3.62 -9.20 -13.08
N ASN A 48 -4.67 -9.33 -13.88
CA ASN A 48 -4.81 -8.62 -15.15
C ASN A 48 -4.89 -7.10 -14.95
N ILE A 49 -5.68 -6.60 -13.98
CA ILE A 49 -5.67 -5.19 -13.58
C ILE A 49 -4.25 -4.77 -13.20
N GLY A 50 -3.55 -5.58 -12.40
CA GLY A 50 -2.15 -5.35 -11.99
C GLY A 50 -1.19 -5.16 -13.16
N ASN A 51 -1.35 -5.94 -14.23
CA ASN A 51 -0.55 -5.85 -15.45
C ASN A 51 -0.80 -4.56 -16.24
N HIS A 52 -1.95 -3.92 -16.04
CA HIS A 52 -2.42 -2.76 -16.79
C HIS A 52 -2.55 -1.48 -15.95
N LEU A 53 -2.02 -1.45 -14.71
CA LEU A 53 -2.06 -0.25 -13.86
C LEU A 53 -1.36 0.96 -14.52
N PHE A 54 -0.29 0.72 -15.28
CA PHE A 54 0.37 1.74 -16.08
C PHE A 54 -0.60 2.36 -17.10
N ASP A 55 -1.30 1.53 -17.88
CA ASP A 55 -2.25 2.00 -18.90
C ASP A 55 -3.44 2.73 -18.28
N ILE A 56 -3.97 2.20 -17.17
CA ILE A 56 -5.04 2.83 -16.38
C ILE A 56 -4.59 4.23 -15.95
N PHE A 57 -3.43 4.34 -15.31
CA PHE A 57 -2.90 5.63 -14.88
C PHE A 57 -2.67 6.60 -16.05
N LYS A 58 -2.10 6.11 -17.17
CA LYS A 58 -1.80 6.94 -18.35
C LYS A 58 -3.03 7.40 -19.11
N SER A 59 -4.17 6.70 -18.99
CA SER A 59 -5.44 7.06 -19.64
C SER A 59 -5.94 8.47 -19.30
N THR A 60 -5.51 9.03 -18.16
CA THR A 60 -5.87 10.37 -17.71
C THR A 60 -4.67 11.32 -17.59
N SER A 61 -3.44 10.85 -17.85
CA SER A 61 -2.26 11.72 -17.86
C SER A 61 -2.21 12.50 -19.17
N LYS A 62 -2.58 13.78 -19.15
CA LYS A 62 -2.19 14.75 -20.20
C LYS A 62 -0.76 15.23 -19.89
N GLY A 63 -0.16 16.16 -20.64
CA GLY A 63 1.27 16.50 -20.62
C GLY A 63 1.90 16.93 -19.27
N ARG A 64 3.11 17.50 -19.28
CA ARG A 64 3.87 17.85 -18.06
C ARG A 64 3.72 19.33 -17.68
N GLY A 65 2.61 19.71 -17.06
CA GLY A 65 2.49 20.96 -16.29
C GLY A 65 2.87 20.76 -14.81
N GLN A 66 3.40 21.78 -14.14
CA GLN A 66 3.87 21.70 -12.73
C GLN A 66 2.75 21.28 -11.75
N SER A 67 1.51 21.71 -11.96
CA SER A 67 0.31 21.30 -11.20
C SER A 67 -0.14 19.86 -11.52
N GLU A 68 0.20 19.36 -12.71
CA GLU A 68 -0.10 17.98 -13.14
C GLU A 68 0.90 16.98 -12.52
N VAL A 69 2.10 17.43 -12.13
CA VAL A 69 3.12 16.60 -11.46
C VAL A 69 2.69 16.23 -10.02
N SER A 70 2.19 17.20 -9.24
CA SER A 70 1.69 16.92 -7.88
C SER A 70 0.38 16.14 -7.88
N GLY A 71 -0.54 16.47 -8.80
CA GLY A 71 -1.76 15.68 -9.02
C GLY A 71 -1.48 14.24 -9.46
N GLY A 72 -0.47 14.03 -10.31
CA GLY A 72 -0.05 12.71 -10.76
C GLY A 72 0.49 11.81 -9.65
N GLY A 73 1.26 12.36 -8.70
CA GLY A 73 1.74 11.63 -7.52
C GLY A 73 0.58 11.13 -6.65
N VAL A 74 -0.32 12.04 -6.27
CA VAL A 74 -1.52 11.71 -5.48
C VAL A 74 -2.39 10.67 -6.18
N ALA A 75 -2.58 10.82 -7.50
CA ALA A 75 -3.35 9.87 -8.29
C ALA A 75 -2.69 8.47 -8.32
N TRP A 76 -1.36 8.39 -8.48
CA TRP A 76 -0.65 7.12 -8.50
C TRP A 76 -0.71 6.41 -7.15
N GLU A 77 -0.43 7.13 -6.06
CA GLU A 77 -0.54 6.62 -4.70
C GLU A 77 -1.94 6.07 -4.41
N ALA A 78 -2.96 6.79 -4.86
CA ALA A 78 -4.34 6.36 -4.72
C ALA A 78 -4.64 5.10 -5.54
N LEU A 79 -4.20 5.03 -6.79
CA LEU A 79 -4.40 3.85 -7.62
C LEU A 79 -3.73 2.60 -7.00
N VAL A 80 -2.52 2.74 -6.48
CA VAL A 80 -1.79 1.68 -5.76
C VAL A 80 -2.55 1.27 -4.48
N CYS A 81 -2.99 2.24 -3.68
CA CYS A 81 -3.76 2.01 -2.45
C CYS A 81 -5.07 1.28 -2.73
N TRP A 82 -5.82 1.72 -3.74
CA TRP A 82 -7.07 1.11 -4.19
C TRP A 82 -6.83 -0.33 -4.66
N TYR A 83 -5.86 -0.53 -5.56
CA TYR A 83 -5.59 -1.84 -6.14
C TYR A 83 -5.17 -2.88 -5.11
N LEU A 84 -4.24 -2.52 -4.22
CA LEU A 84 -3.75 -3.45 -3.22
C LEU A 84 -4.82 -3.78 -2.17
N ASN A 85 -5.64 -2.80 -1.74
CA ASN A 85 -6.77 -3.10 -0.85
C ASN A 85 -7.80 -4.02 -1.52
N LEU A 86 -8.02 -3.88 -2.83
CA LEU A 86 -8.90 -4.78 -3.58
C LEU A 86 -8.33 -6.21 -3.60
N CYS A 87 -7.02 -6.35 -3.80
CA CYS A 87 -6.34 -7.64 -3.74
C CYS A 87 -6.32 -8.26 -2.33
N LEU A 88 -6.47 -7.45 -1.28
CA LEU A 88 -6.37 -7.87 0.12
C LEU A 88 -7.72 -7.91 0.84
N LEU A 89 -8.82 -7.90 0.09
CA LEU A 89 -10.18 -7.90 0.64
C LEU A 89 -10.45 -9.21 1.39
N GLY A 90 -10.98 -9.11 2.62
CA GLY A 90 -11.15 -10.26 3.52
C GLY A 90 -9.91 -10.66 4.29
N SER A 91 -8.74 -10.09 3.99
CA SER A 91 -7.50 -10.38 4.72
C SER A 91 -7.34 -9.48 5.95
N ARG A 92 -6.38 -9.82 6.82
CA ARG A 92 -5.97 -8.97 7.95
C ARG A 92 -4.94 -7.89 7.58
N THR A 93 -4.69 -7.67 6.29
CA THR A 93 -3.80 -6.60 5.80
C THR A 93 -4.61 -5.47 5.19
N VAL A 94 -4.35 -4.23 5.63
CA VAL A 94 -4.96 -3.02 5.07
C VAL A 94 -3.85 -2.10 4.57
N ILE A 95 -4.02 -1.57 3.36
CA ILE A 95 -3.13 -0.54 2.81
C ILE A 95 -3.72 0.82 3.14
N ILE A 96 -2.96 1.62 3.87
CA ILE A 96 -3.42 2.88 4.45
C ILE A 96 -2.63 4.01 3.81
N LYS A 97 -3.28 4.86 3.00
CA LYS A 97 -2.70 6.16 2.64
C LYS A 97 -2.58 6.98 3.92
N ALA A 98 -1.41 7.56 4.19
CA ALA A 98 -0.96 8.00 5.52
C ALA A 98 -1.78 9.13 6.21
N LYS A 99 -3.07 8.91 6.43
CA LYS A 99 -3.99 9.77 7.19
C LYS A 99 -4.00 9.29 8.62
N GLN A 100 -3.54 10.14 9.54
CA GLN A 100 -3.28 9.79 10.93
C GLN A 100 -4.47 9.11 11.64
N VAL A 101 -5.70 9.50 11.31
CA VAL A 101 -6.94 8.93 11.90
C VAL A 101 -7.14 7.45 11.59
N ASN A 102 -6.45 6.89 10.60
CA ASN A 102 -6.58 5.50 10.18
C ASN A 102 -5.38 4.64 10.61
N ILE A 103 -4.36 5.22 11.27
CA ILE A 103 -3.12 4.52 11.60
C ILE A 103 -3.05 4.30 13.11
N PRO A 104 -2.74 3.08 13.58
CA PRO A 104 -2.49 2.86 14.99
C PRO A 104 -1.33 3.73 15.50
N THR A 105 -1.48 4.34 16.68
CA THR A 105 -0.50 5.30 17.20
C THR A 105 0.89 4.67 17.39
N CYS A 106 0.93 3.43 17.91
CA CYS A 106 2.17 2.67 18.07
C CYS A 106 2.89 2.40 16.73
N ILE A 107 2.16 2.25 15.62
CA ILE A 107 2.75 2.12 14.27
C ILE A 107 3.43 3.41 13.85
N ARG A 108 2.80 4.57 14.10
CA ARG A 108 3.42 5.88 13.81
C ARG A 108 4.70 6.09 14.62
N TYR A 109 4.66 5.74 15.89
CA TYR A 109 5.84 5.81 16.75
C TYR A 109 6.95 4.87 16.30
N ALA A 110 6.60 3.67 15.85
CA ALA A 110 7.57 2.67 15.40
C ALA A 110 8.43 3.11 14.21
N ILE A 111 7.87 3.94 13.32
CA ILE A 111 8.55 4.41 12.10
C ILE A 111 9.06 5.83 12.18
N SER A 112 8.78 6.56 13.28
CA SER A 112 9.21 7.95 13.45
C SER A 112 10.73 8.06 13.40
N VAL A 113 11.24 9.06 12.71
CA VAL A 113 12.69 9.36 12.68
C VAL A 113 12.92 10.69 13.37
N ASN A 114 13.86 10.74 14.31
CA ASN A 114 14.19 11.98 15.02
C ASN A 114 15.65 12.32 14.79
N TYR A 115 15.98 13.60 14.75
CA TYR A 115 17.35 14.11 14.73
C TYR A 115 17.55 15.01 15.95
N GLY A 116 18.18 14.47 17.00
CA GLY A 116 18.14 15.07 18.33
C GLY A 116 16.70 15.18 18.82
N ASN A 117 16.29 16.40 19.20
CA ASN A 117 14.91 16.70 19.62
C ASN A 117 13.97 17.07 18.47
N PHE A 118 14.47 17.11 17.23
CA PHE A 118 13.65 17.45 16.07
C PHE A 118 13.01 16.19 15.49
N PRO A 119 11.67 16.06 15.51
CA PRO A 119 10.98 14.99 14.79
C PRO A 119 11.13 15.24 13.28
N SER A 120 11.90 14.40 12.62
CA SER A 120 11.96 14.37 11.17
C SER A 120 10.73 13.62 10.65
N ASN A 121 10.01 14.22 9.69
CA ASN A 121 8.85 13.56 9.12
C ASN A 121 9.27 12.23 8.48
N THR A 122 8.44 11.20 8.68
CA THR A 122 8.58 9.93 7.96
C THR A 122 8.08 10.12 6.54
N GLU A 123 8.88 9.74 5.54
CA GLU A 123 8.39 9.69 4.16
C GLU A 123 7.78 8.30 3.91
N SER A 124 6.46 8.22 4.06
CA SER A 124 5.68 7.04 3.72
C SER A 124 4.43 7.48 2.98
N ASP A 125 4.28 7.07 1.72
CA ASP A 125 3.05 7.37 0.98
C ASP A 125 1.91 6.46 1.46
N LEU A 126 2.20 5.14 1.55
CA LEU A 126 1.28 4.12 2.02
C LEU A 126 1.92 3.24 3.10
N LEU A 127 1.10 2.83 4.06
CA LEU A 127 1.43 1.85 5.10
C LEU A 127 0.60 0.60 4.90
N ALA A 128 1.23 -0.54 4.71
CA ALA A 128 0.61 -1.85 4.72
C ALA A 128 0.67 -2.42 6.14
N VAL A 129 -0.44 -2.37 6.87
CA VAL A 129 -0.51 -2.90 8.24
C VAL A 129 -1.20 -4.26 8.19
N THR A 130 -0.47 -5.29 8.61
CA THR A 130 -0.99 -6.65 8.76
C THR A 130 -1.25 -6.87 10.24
N PHE A 131 -2.51 -6.76 10.63
CA PHE A 131 -2.96 -6.81 12.02
C PHE A 131 -2.70 -8.18 12.64
N PRO A 132 -2.48 -8.28 13.96
CA PRO A 132 -2.28 -9.57 14.61
C PRO A 132 -3.55 -10.42 14.53
N VAL A 133 -3.41 -11.74 14.59
CA VAL A 133 -4.55 -12.65 14.71
C VAL A 133 -5.17 -12.45 16.10
N ASN A 134 -6.36 -11.85 16.13
CA ASN A 134 -7.05 -11.49 17.35
C ASN A 134 -8.57 -11.64 17.17
N SER A 135 -9.23 -12.30 18.11
CA SER A 135 -10.67 -12.57 18.05
C SER A 135 -11.53 -11.31 18.05
N ASP A 136 -11.11 -10.24 18.71
CA ASP A 136 -11.86 -9.00 18.80
C ASP A 136 -11.84 -8.24 17.46
N LEU A 137 -10.76 -8.36 16.69
CA LEU A 137 -10.67 -7.82 15.33
C LEU A 137 -11.51 -8.60 14.31
N GLN A 138 -11.82 -9.88 14.58
CA GLN A 138 -12.57 -10.76 13.69
C GLN A 138 -14.10 -10.69 13.91
N LYS A 139 -14.53 -10.33 15.12
CA LYS A 139 -15.96 -10.15 15.44
C LYS A 139 -16.58 -9.00 14.64
N THR A 140 -17.89 -9.08 14.42
CA THR A 140 -18.66 -7.96 13.88
C THR A 140 -18.51 -6.75 14.78
N PHE A 141 -18.15 -5.61 14.20
CA PHE A 141 -18.00 -4.35 14.92
C PHE A 141 -19.19 -3.42 14.66
N THR A 142 -19.73 -2.81 15.71
CA THR A 142 -20.97 -2.00 15.68
C THR A 142 -20.80 -0.54 16.10
N GLY A 143 -19.58 -0.08 16.42
CA GLY A 143 -19.33 1.30 16.82
C GLY A 143 -19.01 2.26 15.66
N ASP A 144 -18.63 3.49 16.04
CA ASP A 144 -18.12 4.51 15.13
C ASP A 144 -16.62 4.34 14.81
N HIS A 145 -16.08 5.22 13.96
CA HIS A 145 -14.66 5.17 13.56
C HIS A 145 -13.69 5.39 14.73
N LYS A 146 -14.05 6.24 15.69
CA LYS A 146 -13.21 6.56 16.85
C LYS A 146 -13.14 5.36 17.79
N GLU A 147 -14.27 4.72 18.06
CA GLU A 147 -14.36 3.50 18.85
C GLU A 147 -13.62 2.35 18.18
N MET A 148 -13.75 2.21 16.85
CA MET A 148 -13.02 1.22 16.06
C MET A 148 -11.52 1.40 16.21
N MET A 149 -11.03 2.63 16.00
CA MET A 149 -9.61 2.92 16.10
C MET A 149 -9.09 2.83 17.54
N LYS A 150 -9.91 3.06 18.56
CA LYS A 150 -9.55 2.79 19.96
C LYS A 150 -9.29 1.30 20.18
N MET A 151 -10.19 0.42 19.72
CA MET A 151 -10.01 -1.03 19.79
C MET A 151 -8.76 -1.48 19.01
N ILE A 152 -8.63 -1.04 17.75
CA ILE A 152 -7.49 -1.41 16.90
C ILE A 152 -6.18 -0.95 17.55
N ASN A 153 -6.11 0.27 18.09
CA ASN A 153 -4.94 0.75 18.82
C ASN A 153 -4.56 -0.16 19.99
N GLN A 154 -5.54 -0.49 20.84
CA GLN A 154 -5.31 -1.34 22.00
C GLN A 154 -4.80 -2.73 21.61
N VAL A 155 -5.39 -3.34 20.59
CA VAL A 155 -4.97 -4.67 20.09
C VAL A 155 -3.55 -4.61 19.51
N VAL A 156 -3.28 -3.64 18.64
CA VAL A 156 -1.96 -3.52 17.98
C VAL A 156 -0.87 -3.15 18.99
N GLU A 157 -1.18 -2.36 20.01
CA GLU A 157 -0.24 -2.05 21.09
C GLU A 157 0.08 -3.29 21.95
N ASN A 158 -0.94 -4.03 22.39
CA ASN A 158 -0.78 -5.24 23.19
C ASN A 158 -0.08 -6.38 22.44
N GLN A 159 -0.29 -6.46 21.12
CA GLN A 159 0.27 -7.50 20.25
C GLN A 159 1.20 -6.90 19.20
N PHE A 160 1.96 -5.87 19.57
CA PHE A 160 2.83 -5.13 18.66
C PHE A 160 3.85 -6.05 17.96
N THR A 161 4.42 -7.00 18.69
CA THR A 161 5.41 -7.96 18.16
C THR A 161 4.81 -8.99 17.20
N GLU A 162 3.48 -9.11 17.13
CA GLU A 162 2.77 -9.97 16.17
C GLU A 162 2.27 -9.20 14.95
N THR A 163 2.44 -7.89 14.93
CA THR A 163 2.03 -7.01 13.83
C THR A 163 3.13 -6.95 12.78
N GLU A 164 2.75 -6.93 11.50
CA GLU A 164 3.69 -6.70 10.39
C GLU A 164 3.41 -5.36 9.72
N LEU A 165 4.47 -4.69 9.28
CA LEU A 165 4.40 -3.38 8.64
C LEU A 165 5.19 -3.37 7.34
N GLY A 166 4.55 -2.90 6.27
CA GLY A 166 5.23 -2.52 5.03
C GLY A 166 5.10 -1.02 4.79
N ILE A 167 6.20 -0.33 4.58
CA ILE A 167 6.19 1.01 3.97
C ILE A 167 6.21 0.81 2.46
N ILE A 168 5.35 1.53 1.74
CA ILE A 168 5.32 1.53 0.28
C ILE A 168 5.49 2.96 -0.20
N GLN A 169 6.64 3.25 -0.79
CA GLN A 169 6.92 4.51 -1.44
C GLN A 169 6.50 4.45 -2.91
N CYS A 170 5.63 5.36 -3.31
CA CYS A 170 5.10 5.50 -4.65
C CYS A 170 5.75 6.69 -5.36
N LYS A 171 6.29 6.49 -6.58
CA LYS A 171 6.78 7.61 -7.40
C LYS A 171 6.34 7.46 -8.85
N THR A 172 5.97 8.57 -9.48
CA THR A 172 5.58 8.64 -10.90
C THR A 172 6.77 8.71 -11.86
N ASN A 173 7.98 8.83 -11.36
CA ASN A 173 9.21 8.81 -12.15
C ASN A 173 10.27 8.06 -11.36
N TRP A 174 11.03 7.21 -12.05
CA TRP A 174 12.04 6.34 -11.46
C TRP A 174 13.41 7.01 -11.32
N ASN A 175 13.82 7.89 -12.25
CA ASN A 175 15.20 8.36 -12.39
C ASN A 175 15.78 8.99 -11.11
N ASP A 176 15.44 10.26 -10.85
CA ASP A 176 16.01 11.00 -9.73
C ASP A 176 15.35 10.59 -8.40
N ASN A 177 14.11 10.10 -8.46
CA ASN A 177 13.35 9.77 -7.27
C ASN A 177 13.72 8.41 -6.65
N ALA A 178 14.48 7.54 -7.33
CA ALA A 178 14.93 6.26 -6.77
C ALA A 178 15.91 6.40 -5.59
N GLN A 179 16.59 7.55 -5.48
CA GLN A 179 17.52 7.80 -4.38
C GLN A 179 16.81 7.89 -3.03
N ILE A 180 15.61 8.47 -3.00
CA ILE A 180 14.84 8.68 -1.78
C ILE A 180 14.44 7.33 -1.13
N PRO A 181 13.78 6.38 -1.83
CA PRO A 181 13.50 5.05 -1.31
C PRO A 181 14.75 4.32 -0.81
N MET A 182 15.87 4.43 -1.54
CA MET A 182 17.13 3.82 -1.15
C MET A 182 17.64 4.37 0.19
N LEU A 183 17.62 5.70 0.36
CA LEU A 183 18.05 6.34 1.59
C LEU A 183 17.17 5.93 2.78
N TRP A 184 15.85 5.89 2.60
CA TRP A 184 14.93 5.50 3.65
C TRP A 184 15.07 4.04 4.06
N ASP A 185 15.26 3.11 3.11
CA ASP A 185 15.53 1.72 3.44
C ASP A 185 16.85 1.57 4.21
N LEU A 186 17.89 2.36 3.88
CA LEU A 186 19.12 2.42 4.68
C LEU A 186 18.89 2.96 6.09
N ILE A 187 18.06 4.00 6.24
CA ILE A 187 17.70 4.54 7.57
C ILE A 187 17.00 3.46 8.41
N TYR A 188 16.02 2.75 7.85
CA TYR A 188 15.31 1.71 8.57
C TYR A 188 16.16 0.44 8.80
N ALA A 189 17.09 0.12 7.91
CA ALA A 189 18.01 -1.00 8.06
C ALA A 189 19.16 -0.74 9.05
N SER A 190 19.42 0.54 9.37
CA SER A 190 20.53 0.92 10.25
C SER A 190 20.38 0.35 11.66
N ASN A 191 21.47 -0.20 12.20
CA ASN A 191 21.52 -0.65 13.59
C ASN A 191 21.59 0.50 14.59
N SER A 192 22.39 1.50 14.26
CA SER A 192 22.59 2.72 15.02
C SER A 192 23.13 3.82 14.10
N PHE A 193 22.97 5.08 14.51
CA PHE A 193 23.56 6.22 13.83
C PHE A 193 24.65 6.80 14.72
N SER A 194 25.77 7.21 14.11
CA SER A 194 26.80 8.00 14.80
C SER A 194 26.38 9.46 15.02
N SER A 195 25.30 9.90 14.37
CA SER A 195 24.66 11.19 14.56
C SER A 195 23.57 11.12 15.64
N GLY A 196 22.94 12.26 15.95
CA GLY A 196 21.75 12.30 16.82
C GLY A 196 20.49 11.67 16.20
N ALA A 197 20.61 10.93 15.09
CA ALA A 197 19.49 10.30 14.42
C ALA A 197 19.00 9.06 15.18
N THR A 198 17.69 8.93 15.35
CA THR A 198 17.05 7.75 15.95
C THR A 198 15.81 7.36 15.16
N VAL A 199 15.45 6.07 15.22
CA VAL A 199 14.23 5.53 14.61
C VAL A 199 13.41 4.83 15.68
N GLY A 200 12.12 5.13 15.72
CA GLY A 200 11.24 4.76 16.82
C GLY A 200 11.06 5.90 17.84
N SER A 201 9.98 5.82 18.60
CA SER A 201 9.68 6.72 19.73
C SER A 201 8.72 6.05 20.71
N ASN A 202 8.58 6.59 21.92
CA ASN A 202 7.63 6.13 22.94
C ASN A 202 7.68 4.60 23.21
N GLY A 203 8.87 4.00 23.20
CA GLY A 203 9.06 2.56 23.43
C GLY A 203 8.73 1.64 22.23
N PHE A 204 8.29 2.21 21.11
CA PHE A 204 8.01 1.49 19.87
C PHE A 204 9.13 1.67 18.85
N SER A 205 9.48 0.57 18.18
CA SER A 205 10.45 0.54 17.09
C SER A 205 10.00 -0.49 16.08
N HIS A 206 10.15 -0.17 14.79
CA HIS A 206 9.88 -1.10 13.69
C HIS A 206 10.64 -2.42 13.81
N LYS A 207 11.80 -2.42 14.50
CA LYS A 207 12.60 -3.62 14.76
C LYS A 207 11.92 -4.65 15.66
N ARG A 208 10.92 -4.24 16.45
CA ARG A 208 10.16 -5.13 17.34
C ARG A 208 8.92 -5.72 16.66
N LEU A 209 8.56 -5.28 15.45
CA LEU A 209 7.46 -5.86 14.69
C LEU A 209 7.83 -7.28 14.23
N LYS A 210 6.82 -8.11 13.99
CA LYS A 210 7.00 -9.46 13.45
C LYS A 210 7.75 -9.46 12.13
N LYS A 211 7.46 -8.46 11.30
CA LYS A 211 8.09 -8.22 10.01
C LYS A 211 7.99 -6.75 9.67
N PHE A 212 9.09 -6.18 9.20
CA PHE A 212 9.13 -4.84 8.61
C PHE A 212 9.68 -4.92 7.19
N THR A 213 9.07 -4.19 6.26
CA THR A 213 9.53 -4.11 4.87
C THR A 213 9.42 -2.68 4.34
N TYR A 214 10.32 -2.29 3.45
CA TYR A 214 10.27 -1.04 2.71
C TYR A 214 10.24 -1.35 1.21
N SER A 215 9.18 -0.93 0.52
CA SER A 215 8.94 -1.23 -0.89
C SER A 215 8.92 0.05 -1.72
N PHE A 216 9.32 -0.08 -2.98
CA PHE A 216 9.18 0.97 -3.98
C PHE A 216 8.22 0.55 -5.07
N VAL A 217 7.27 1.41 -5.42
CA VAL A 217 6.23 1.17 -6.43
C VAL A 217 6.18 2.33 -7.41
N THR A 218 6.52 2.09 -8.67
CA THR A 218 6.54 3.17 -9.68
C THR A 218 5.58 2.97 -10.83
N VAL A 219 5.06 4.07 -11.35
CA VAL A 219 4.53 4.14 -12.71
C VAL A 219 5.56 4.86 -13.56
N PRO A 220 6.36 4.17 -14.39
CA PRO A 220 7.45 4.81 -15.10
C PRO A 220 6.90 5.76 -16.18
N THR A 221 6.76 7.05 -15.87
CA THR A 221 6.32 8.05 -16.88
C THR A 221 7.35 8.29 -17.98
N VAL A 222 8.59 7.83 -17.77
CA VAL A 222 9.63 7.71 -18.79
C VAL A 222 9.45 6.37 -19.52
N LYS A 223 9.75 6.34 -20.83
CA LYS A 223 9.69 5.15 -21.68
C LYS A 223 10.27 3.91 -20.98
N PRO A 224 9.47 2.88 -20.64
CA PRO A 224 9.92 1.70 -19.90
C PRO A 224 11.10 0.97 -20.55
N GLU A 225 11.25 1.09 -21.86
CA GLU A 225 12.32 0.50 -22.67
C GLU A 225 13.70 1.09 -22.33
N SER A 226 13.74 2.29 -21.73
CA SER A 226 14.98 2.95 -21.33
C SER A 226 15.64 2.33 -20.08
N PHE A 227 14.90 1.54 -19.29
CA PHE A 227 15.43 0.88 -18.10
C PHE A 227 16.11 -0.45 -18.45
N LYS A 228 17.36 -0.57 -18.02
CA LYS A 228 18.16 -1.80 -18.04
C LYS A 228 18.42 -2.26 -16.61
N PRO A 229 18.69 -3.55 -16.37
CA PRO A 229 19.03 -4.04 -15.03
C PRO A 229 20.22 -3.32 -14.37
N THR A 230 21.09 -2.70 -15.17
CA THR A 230 22.28 -1.97 -14.73
C THR A 230 22.07 -0.47 -14.58
N THR A 231 20.91 0.08 -14.96
CA THR A 231 20.63 1.51 -14.83
C THR A 231 20.62 1.90 -13.34
N THR A 232 21.23 3.05 -13.00
CA THR A 232 21.33 3.54 -11.62
C THR A 232 19.99 3.56 -10.88
N ALA A 233 18.92 4.01 -11.55
CA ALA A 233 17.57 4.04 -10.98
C ALA A 233 17.08 2.65 -10.54
N VAL A 234 17.36 1.61 -11.33
CA VAL A 234 17.02 0.22 -11.02
C VAL A 234 17.88 -0.29 -9.86
N MET A 235 19.19 -0.08 -9.93
CA MET A 235 20.13 -0.58 -8.92
C MET A 235 19.87 0.00 -7.53
N ARG A 236 19.47 1.28 -7.44
CA ARG A 236 19.13 1.95 -6.16
C ARG A 236 17.99 1.28 -5.40
N VAL A 237 17.02 0.70 -6.10
CA VAL A 237 15.83 0.10 -5.48
C VAL A 237 15.81 -1.43 -5.55
N LYS A 238 16.82 -2.04 -6.19
CA LYS A 238 16.89 -3.49 -6.43
C LYS A 238 16.89 -4.32 -5.15
N TYR A 239 17.52 -3.82 -4.10
CA TYR A 239 17.76 -4.55 -2.85
C TYR A 239 16.89 -4.09 -1.69
N LEU A 240 15.86 -3.27 -1.95
CA LEU A 240 14.93 -2.87 -0.91
C LEU A 240 14.29 -4.09 -0.26
N SER A 241 14.19 -4.06 1.07
CA SER A 241 13.68 -5.17 1.88
C SER A 241 12.30 -5.68 1.45
N GLY A 242 11.40 -4.76 1.09
CA GLY A 242 10.07 -5.06 0.55
C GLY A 242 10.02 -5.25 -0.96
N GLY A 243 11.09 -4.92 -1.68
CA GLY A 243 11.21 -5.07 -3.13
C GLY A 243 10.83 -3.85 -3.96
N ASN A 244 11.05 -3.98 -5.26
CA ASN A 244 10.78 -2.97 -6.27
C ASN A 244 9.71 -3.48 -7.25
N TYR A 245 8.64 -2.71 -7.38
CA TYR A 245 7.47 -3.03 -8.19
C TYR A 245 7.07 -1.88 -9.12
N TRP A 246 6.27 -2.21 -10.11
CA TRP A 246 5.70 -1.21 -11.02
C TRP A 246 4.32 -1.60 -11.56
N GLY A 247 3.66 -0.65 -12.22
CA GLY A 247 2.35 -0.86 -12.85
C GLY A 247 2.36 -1.65 -14.17
N LEU A 248 3.45 -2.35 -14.48
CA LEU A 248 3.65 -3.13 -15.71
C LEU A 248 3.87 -4.61 -15.35
N LYS A 249 3.82 -5.50 -16.35
CA LYS A 249 4.24 -6.90 -16.20
C LYS A 249 5.68 -7.00 -15.65
N SER A 250 5.98 -8.03 -14.86
CA SER A 250 7.30 -8.26 -14.30
C SER A 250 8.36 -8.33 -15.41
N LYS A 251 9.48 -7.64 -15.23
CA LYS A 251 10.62 -7.68 -16.16
C LYS A 251 11.88 -8.02 -15.37
N LEU A 252 12.49 -9.15 -15.73
CA LEU A 252 13.62 -9.71 -15.02
C LEU A 252 14.75 -8.69 -14.86
N GLY A 253 15.24 -8.58 -13.63
CA GLY A 253 16.33 -7.66 -13.27
C GLY A 253 15.94 -6.18 -13.22
N ILE A 254 14.69 -5.81 -13.50
CA ILE A 254 14.22 -4.42 -13.49
C ILE A 254 13.22 -4.21 -12.36
N ALA A 255 12.00 -4.73 -12.47
CA ALA A 255 10.96 -4.59 -11.45
C ALA A 255 9.92 -5.72 -11.59
N SER A 256 9.29 -6.06 -10.47
CA SER A 256 8.19 -7.04 -10.43
C SER A 256 6.85 -6.35 -10.68
N ASN A 257 5.85 -7.08 -11.15
CA ASN A 257 4.49 -6.57 -11.22
C ASN A 257 4.00 -6.27 -9.80
N LEU A 258 3.20 -5.21 -9.63
CA LEU A 258 2.69 -4.84 -8.32
C LEU A 258 1.94 -5.99 -7.63
N PHE A 259 1.24 -6.85 -8.37
CA PHE A 259 0.56 -8.02 -7.81
C PHE A 259 1.49 -8.96 -7.02
N ASP A 260 2.76 -9.07 -7.42
CA ASP A 260 3.74 -9.95 -6.77
C ASP A 260 4.03 -9.53 -5.32
N ILE A 261 3.73 -8.28 -4.94
CA ILE A 261 3.88 -7.79 -3.57
C ILE A 261 2.99 -8.56 -2.59
N ILE A 262 1.84 -9.07 -3.04
CA ILE A 262 0.89 -9.77 -2.20
C ILE A 262 1.51 -11.06 -1.65
N GLN A 263 2.15 -11.84 -2.52
CA GLN A 263 2.79 -13.09 -2.14
C GLN A 263 4.12 -12.88 -1.42
N LYS A 264 4.86 -11.81 -1.75
CA LYS A 264 6.17 -11.56 -1.13
C LYS A 264 6.07 -10.90 0.25
N ASN A 265 5.28 -9.83 0.35
CA ASN A 265 5.23 -9.02 1.56
C ASN A 265 4.08 -9.41 2.48
N PHE A 266 2.94 -9.84 1.94
CA PHE A 266 1.71 -10.10 2.71
C PHE A 266 1.36 -11.59 2.77
N ALA A 267 2.35 -12.47 2.59
CA ALA A 267 2.19 -13.91 2.51
C ALA A 267 1.44 -14.52 3.71
N THR A 268 1.67 -14.01 4.92
CA THR A 268 1.08 -14.54 6.15
C THR A 268 -0.43 -14.35 6.14
N SER A 269 -0.90 -13.12 5.89
CA SER A 269 -2.30 -12.76 5.70
C SER A 269 -2.92 -13.46 4.47
N HIS A 270 -2.17 -13.56 3.38
CA HIS A 270 -2.62 -14.22 2.14
C HIS A 270 -2.77 -15.74 2.25
N ARG A 271 -2.07 -16.39 3.19
CA ARG A 271 -2.19 -17.84 3.44
C ARG A 271 -3.36 -18.20 4.34
N GLU A 272 -3.98 -17.22 5.00
CA GLU A 272 -5.10 -17.44 5.93
C GLU A 272 -6.46 -17.58 5.22
N TYR A 273 -6.52 -17.37 3.90
CA TYR A 273 -7.73 -17.60 3.13
C TYR A 273 -8.10 -19.10 3.11
N PRO A 274 -9.27 -19.52 3.63
CA PRO A 274 -9.60 -20.93 3.86
C PRO A 274 -9.50 -21.82 2.62
N ASN A 275 -9.90 -21.30 1.46
CA ASN A 275 -9.93 -22.02 0.19
C ASN A 275 -8.83 -21.55 -0.77
N GLY A 276 -7.81 -20.86 -0.25
CA GLY A 276 -6.84 -20.12 -1.04
C GLY A 276 -7.38 -18.78 -1.53
N TRP A 277 -6.48 -17.83 -1.73
CA TRP A 277 -6.81 -16.44 -2.05
C TRP A 277 -7.66 -16.29 -3.32
N HIS A 278 -7.34 -17.03 -4.39
CA HIS A 278 -7.96 -16.87 -5.70
C HIS A 278 -9.48 -17.14 -5.70
N LEU A 279 -9.96 -18.05 -4.85
CA LEU A 279 -11.39 -18.33 -4.67
C LEU A 279 -12.02 -17.32 -3.70
N ALA A 280 -11.39 -17.15 -2.53
CA ALA A 280 -11.97 -16.35 -1.47
C ALA A 280 -12.03 -14.85 -1.81
N VAL A 281 -11.05 -14.29 -2.53
CA VAL A 281 -11.06 -12.88 -2.92
C VAL A 281 -12.24 -12.54 -3.83
N ALA A 282 -12.65 -13.47 -4.70
CA ALA A 282 -13.79 -13.27 -5.59
C ALA A 282 -15.12 -13.20 -4.80
N GLU A 283 -15.29 -14.08 -3.81
CA GLU A 283 -16.43 -14.05 -2.88
C GLU A 283 -16.46 -12.75 -2.06
N GLU A 284 -15.30 -12.34 -1.55
CA GLU A 284 -15.17 -11.11 -0.77
C GLU A 284 -15.48 -9.87 -1.61
N ILE A 285 -15.05 -9.82 -2.88
CA ILE A 285 -15.42 -8.74 -3.81
C ILE A 285 -16.93 -8.74 -4.08
N MET A 286 -17.56 -9.90 -4.26
CA MET A 286 -19.02 -9.99 -4.44
C MET A 286 -19.75 -9.48 -3.20
N LYS A 287 -19.35 -9.89 -1.99
CA LYS A 287 -19.91 -9.38 -0.73
C LYS A 287 -19.75 -7.86 -0.62
N MET A 288 -18.58 -7.33 -0.99
CA MET A 288 -18.32 -5.89 -0.98
C MET A 288 -19.20 -5.13 -1.98
N LYS A 289 -19.39 -5.64 -3.21
CA LYS A 289 -20.29 -5.03 -4.20
C LYS A 289 -21.73 -4.95 -3.70
N LEU A 290 -22.20 -5.99 -3.01
CA LEU A 290 -23.54 -6.03 -2.40
C LEU A 290 -23.66 -5.10 -1.17
N ASN A 291 -22.54 -4.73 -0.56
CA ASN A 291 -22.48 -3.95 0.67
C ASN A 291 -21.82 -2.58 0.43
N ASP A 292 -22.60 -1.70 -0.21
CA ASP A 292 -22.28 -0.31 -0.58
C ASP A 292 -21.28 -0.11 -1.72
N ASN A 293 -20.67 -1.17 -2.25
CA ASN A 293 -19.71 -1.11 -3.36
C ASN A 293 -18.67 0.02 -3.17
N TYR A 294 -18.04 0.08 -2.00
CA TYR A 294 -17.19 1.22 -1.62
C TYR A 294 -15.91 1.35 -2.48
N PHE A 295 -15.56 0.32 -3.27
CA PHE A 295 -14.52 0.39 -4.31
C PHE A 295 -15.01 1.01 -5.64
N LYS A 296 -16.32 1.25 -5.79
CA LYS A 296 -16.98 1.76 -6.99
C LYS A 296 -16.69 0.94 -8.25
N LEU A 297 -16.78 -0.39 -8.12
CA LEU A 297 -16.57 -1.38 -9.19
C LEU A 297 -17.84 -1.64 -10.00
#